data_AF-A0A4V0YK67-F1
#
_entry.id   AF-A0A4V0YK67-F1
#
_cell.length_a   1.000
_cell.length_b   1.000
_cell.length_c   1.000
_cell.angle_alpha   90.00
_cell.angle_beta   90.00
_cell.angle_gamma   90.00
#
_symmetry.space_group_name_H-M   'P 1'
#
loop_
_entity.id
_entity.type
_entity.pdbx_description
1 polymer ?
#
loop_
_entity_poly.entity_id
_entity_poly.type
_entity_poly.pdbx_seq_one_letter_code
_entity_poly.pdbx_strand_id
1 'polypeptide(L)'
;MVLPRAVVFGEALTDLVQGHPGQWNGYPGGAPWNVARALSRLGVSTAFAGSVSTDSLGDEIVRSSAEAGLDMRFIQRVERDPLVAIVPSSRPPRYFFAGDADLFFDPQQLPDDWDLSAEICHFSCISLARQPLADTLVNVAQQAKRAGKRISFDPNWRNLMGRQYREHTYPTVTALADMIKLSDEDLRHIYPGLTETQAINEIRAINPHAHILLTRGECGMALHTSDSYYEQAAFVVDVADTVGAGDASMAGWLAADLLGISDLQERLRFSAACASVSCRYSGAHAPAMAEVETLLGAVRRT
;
A
#
# COMPACT_ATOMS: atom_id res chain seq x y z
N MET A 1 -8.60 26.12 -0.72
CA MET A 1 -7.85 25.12 -1.51
C MET A 1 -8.35 23.75 -1.11
N VAL A 2 -8.60 22.85 -2.05
CA VAL A 2 -9.13 21.51 -1.74
C VAL A 2 -7.96 20.64 -1.24
N LEU A 3 -8.13 19.98 -0.11
CA LEU A 3 -7.17 19.02 0.46
C LEU A 3 -7.50 17.61 -0.06
N PRO A 4 -6.55 16.66 -0.04
CA PRO A 4 -6.72 15.33 -0.63
C PRO A 4 -7.84 14.51 0.04
N ARG A 5 -8.52 13.68 -0.76
CA ARG A 5 -9.55 12.73 -0.30
C ARG A 5 -8.93 11.45 0.28
N ALA A 6 -7.76 11.05 -0.22
CA ALA A 6 -7.00 9.93 0.31
C ALA A 6 -5.62 10.41 0.81
N VAL A 7 -5.25 10.02 2.03
CA VAL A 7 -3.92 10.27 2.57
C VAL A 7 -3.27 8.95 2.92
N VAL A 8 -2.09 8.71 2.33
CA VAL A 8 -1.36 7.46 2.51
C VAL A 8 -0.12 7.72 3.35
N PHE A 9 -0.03 7.07 4.50
CA PHE A 9 1.04 7.25 5.47
C PHE A 9 2.04 6.12 5.42
N GLY A 10 3.33 6.46 5.54
CA GLY A 10 4.40 5.49 5.70
C GLY A 10 5.68 5.86 4.96
N GLU A 11 6.33 4.86 4.39
CA GLU A 11 7.67 5.00 3.81
C GLU A 11 7.64 5.20 2.30
N ALA A 12 8.60 6.00 1.83
CA ALA A 12 9.09 5.94 0.47
C ALA A 12 10.59 5.65 0.56
N LEU A 13 11.08 4.80 -0.35
CA LEU A 13 12.47 4.32 -0.33
C LEU A 13 13.00 4.13 -1.73
N THR A 14 14.30 3.83 -1.84
CA THR A 14 14.89 3.34 -3.09
C THR A 14 15.26 1.86 -2.95
N ASP A 15 14.69 1.02 -3.82
CA ASP A 15 15.10 -0.36 -3.99
C ASP A 15 16.41 -0.42 -4.78
N LEU A 16 17.49 -0.84 -4.12
CA LEU A 16 18.78 -1.12 -4.74
C LEU A 16 18.84 -2.60 -5.11
N VAL A 17 18.54 -2.90 -6.37
CA VAL A 17 18.46 -4.28 -6.89
C VAL A 17 19.77 -4.67 -7.56
N GLN A 18 20.32 -5.81 -7.14
CA GLN A 18 21.52 -6.36 -7.76
C GLN A 18 21.18 -7.05 -9.08
N GLY A 19 21.66 -6.50 -10.20
CA GLY A 19 21.58 -7.16 -11.51
C GLY A 19 22.71 -8.17 -11.70
N HIS A 20 23.94 -7.73 -11.43
CA HIS A 20 25.15 -8.56 -11.44
C HIS A 20 25.98 -8.24 -10.19
N PRO A 21 26.86 -9.15 -9.73
CA PRO A 21 27.76 -8.86 -8.61
C PRO A 21 28.51 -7.53 -8.80
N GLY A 22 28.33 -6.61 -7.85
CA GLY A 22 28.92 -5.26 -7.90
C GLY A 22 28.16 -4.22 -8.73
N GLN A 23 27.07 -4.59 -9.42
CA GLN A 23 26.22 -3.68 -10.18
C GLN A 23 24.81 -3.61 -9.58
N TRP A 24 24.42 -2.41 -9.17
CA TRP A 24 23.15 -2.13 -8.51
C TRP A 24 22.37 -1.09 -9.32
N ASN A 25 21.09 -1.36 -9.53
CA ASN A 25 20.15 -0.40 -10.09
C ASN A 25 19.23 0.09 -8.98
N GLY A 26 19.04 1.40 -8.90
CA GLY A 26 18.12 2.03 -7.96
C GLY A 26 16.76 2.28 -8.60
N TYR A 27 15.70 1.95 -7.90
CA TYR A 27 14.33 2.25 -8.31
C TYR A 27 13.57 2.87 -7.14
N PRO A 28 12.87 4.01 -7.32
CA PRO A 28 12.03 4.54 -6.26
C PRO A 28 10.85 3.59 -5.99
N GLY A 29 10.54 3.40 -4.71
CA GLY A 29 9.57 2.41 -4.23
C GLY A 29 9.12 2.69 -2.81
N GLY A 30 8.58 1.66 -2.16
CA GLY A 30 7.89 1.75 -0.86
C GLY A 30 6.40 1.48 -1.04
N ALA A 31 5.88 0.50 -0.30
CA ALA A 31 4.51 0.03 -0.45
C ALA A 31 3.46 1.15 -0.29
N PRO A 32 3.46 1.96 0.79
CA PRO A 32 2.49 3.05 0.92
C PRO A 32 2.70 4.13 -0.16
N TRP A 33 3.94 4.43 -0.56
CA TRP A 33 4.20 5.37 -1.64
C TRP A 33 3.65 4.89 -3.00
N ASN A 34 3.81 3.60 -3.31
CA ASN A 34 3.25 3.00 -4.52
C ASN A 34 1.72 3.05 -4.53
N VAL A 35 1.07 2.75 -3.40
CA VAL A 35 -0.39 2.87 -3.24
C VAL A 35 -0.83 4.31 -3.51
N ALA A 36 -0.14 5.30 -2.94
CA ALA A 36 -0.45 6.72 -3.15
C ALA A 36 -0.38 7.11 -4.63
N ARG A 37 0.72 6.73 -5.30
CA ARG A 37 0.92 7.02 -6.74
C ARG A 37 -0.15 6.38 -7.60
N ALA A 38 -0.50 5.13 -7.34
CA ALA A 38 -1.54 4.41 -8.06
C ALA A 38 -2.91 5.07 -7.86
N LEU A 39 -3.29 5.42 -6.63
CA LEU A 39 -4.52 6.17 -6.34
C LEU A 39 -4.60 7.48 -7.12
N SER A 40 -3.52 8.25 -7.11
CA SER A 40 -3.45 9.52 -7.84
C SER A 40 -3.59 9.34 -9.36
N ARG A 41 -2.90 8.35 -9.94
CA ARG A 41 -3.01 8.02 -11.38
C ARG A 41 -4.36 7.44 -11.78
N LEU A 42 -5.13 6.92 -10.83
CA LEU A 42 -6.52 6.50 -11.00
C LEU A 42 -7.51 7.67 -10.87
N GLY A 43 -7.04 8.91 -10.68
CA GLY A 43 -7.87 10.11 -10.64
C GLY A 43 -8.42 10.46 -9.26
N VAL A 44 -7.93 9.82 -8.20
CA VAL A 44 -8.28 10.18 -6.81
C VAL A 44 -7.34 11.28 -6.32
N SER A 45 -7.90 12.37 -5.79
CA SER A 45 -7.10 13.41 -5.11
C SER A 45 -6.40 12.81 -3.89
N THR A 46 -5.07 12.67 -3.97
CA THR A 46 -4.28 11.83 -3.06
C THR A 46 -3.01 12.54 -2.58
N ALA A 47 -2.65 12.30 -1.32
CA ALA A 47 -1.34 12.66 -0.77
C ALA A 47 -0.59 11.42 -0.28
N PHE A 48 0.74 11.49 -0.38
CA PHE A 48 1.64 10.67 0.42
C PHE A 48 2.16 11.50 1.60
N ALA A 49 1.95 11.00 2.81
CA ALA A 49 2.34 11.62 4.07
C ALA A 49 3.48 10.82 4.70
N GLY A 50 4.71 11.26 4.44
CA GLY A 50 5.94 10.65 4.88
C GLY A 50 7.12 11.58 4.63
N SER A 51 8.29 11.22 5.15
CA SER A 51 9.52 11.99 4.98
C SER A 51 10.51 11.26 4.07
N VAL A 52 11.24 12.04 3.27
CA VAL A 52 12.31 11.57 2.38
C VAL A 52 13.54 12.45 2.54
N SER A 53 14.71 11.90 2.21
CA SER A 53 15.97 12.62 2.33
C SER A 53 16.07 13.80 1.35
N THR A 54 17.07 14.68 1.58
CA THR A 54 17.37 15.83 0.73
C THR A 54 18.41 15.56 -0.37
N ASP A 55 18.88 14.32 -0.50
CA ASP A 55 19.83 13.90 -1.55
C ASP A 55 19.13 13.47 -2.85
N SER A 56 19.91 13.00 -3.84
CA SER A 56 19.42 12.61 -5.16
C SER A 56 18.38 11.48 -5.16
N LEU A 57 18.43 10.55 -4.21
CA LEU A 57 17.44 9.49 -4.08
C LEU A 57 16.10 10.07 -3.61
N GLY A 58 16.13 10.97 -2.63
CA GLY A 58 14.97 11.71 -2.18
C GLY A 58 14.40 12.63 -3.28
N ASP A 59 15.27 13.29 -4.06
CA ASP A 59 14.86 14.13 -5.19
C ASP A 59 14.09 13.32 -6.24
N GLU A 60 14.52 12.10 -6.53
CA GLU A 60 13.85 11.21 -7.46
C GLU A 60 12.45 10.80 -6.98
N ILE A 61 12.30 10.50 -5.69
CA ILE A 61 11.00 10.19 -5.07
C ILE A 61 10.07 11.41 -5.14
N VAL A 62 10.56 12.61 -4.80
CA VAL A 62 9.78 13.86 -4.87
C VAL A 62 9.32 14.13 -6.30
N ARG A 63 10.22 14.04 -7.27
CA ARG A 63 9.91 14.23 -8.69
C ARG A 63 8.86 13.22 -9.16
N SER A 64 9.05 11.93 -8.87
CA SER A 64 8.11 10.86 -9.23
C SER A 64 6.74 11.02 -8.54
N SER A 65 6.71 11.63 -7.35
CA SER A 65 5.47 11.97 -6.64
C SER A 65 4.71 13.09 -7.33
N ALA A 66 5.41 14.14 -7.74
CA ALA A 66 4.82 15.26 -8.47
C ALA A 66 4.32 14.83 -9.87
N GLU A 67 5.10 14.00 -10.58
CA GLU A 67 4.71 13.42 -11.87
C GLU A 67 3.46 12.53 -11.75
N ALA A 68 3.29 11.83 -10.62
CA ALA A 68 2.08 11.05 -10.34
C ALA A 68 0.86 11.91 -9.94
N GLY A 69 1.04 13.21 -9.70
CA GLY A 69 -0.02 14.13 -9.30
C GLY A 69 -0.33 14.15 -7.80
N LEU A 70 0.59 13.67 -6.96
CA LEU A 70 0.41 13.70 -5.50
C LEU A 70 0.42 15.14 -4.97
N ASP A 71 -0.33 15.38 -3.91
CA ASP A 71 -0.27 16.65 -3.18
C ASP A 71 1.05 16.77 -2.42
N MET A 72 1.95 17.58 -2.97
CA MET A 72 3.31 17.75 -2.49
C MET A 72 3.41 18.42 -1.12
N ARG A 73 2.32 19.00 -0.59
CA ARG A 73 2.31 19.63 0.75
C ARG A 73 2.48 18.63 1.90
N PHE A 74 2.30 17.34 1.64
CA PHE A 74 2.35 16.26 2.63
C PHE A 74 3.70 15.53 2.69
N ILE A 75 4.57 15.75 1.69
CA ILE A 75 5.88 15.11 1.62
C ILE A 75 6.90 16.00 2.33
N GLN A 76 7.52 15.45 3.36
CA GLN A 76 8.52 16.15 4.15
C GLN A 76 9.92 15.86 3.63
N ARG A 77 10.77 16.88 3.64
CA ARG A 77 12.18 16.80 3.22
C ARG A 77 13.07 16.94 4.44
N VAL A 78 13.88 15.92 4.72
CA VAL A 78 14.70 15.86 5.94
C VAL A 78 16.18 15.64 5.62
N GLU A 79 17.07 16.32 6.35
CA GLU A 79 18.53 16.15 6.25
C GLU A 79 18.97 14.86 6.98
N ARG A 80 18.62 13.71 6.41
CA ARG A 80 18.82 12.36 6.95
C ARG A 80 19.21 11.36 5.87
N ASP A 81 19.71 10.19 6.27
CA ASP A 81 20.15 9.19 5.31
C ASP A 81 18.94 8.59 4.57
N PRO A 82 19.00 8.46 3.23
CA PRO A 82 17.90 7.94 2.44
C PRO A 82 17.55 6.53 2.88
N LEU A 83 16.26 6.24 3.05
CA LEU A 83 15.81 4.87 3.25
C LEU A 83 16.03 4.08 1.96
N VAL A 84 16.81 3.02 2.04
CA VAL A 84 17.07 2.11 0.93
C VAL A 84 16.74 0.68 1.31
N ALA A 85 16.22 -0.07 0.35
CA ALA A 85 16.04 -1.51 0.44
C ALA A 85 17.08 -2.19 -0.48
N ILE A 86 18.06 -2.86 0.11
CA ILE A 86 19.12 -3.56 -0.61
C ILE A 86 18.63 -4.98 -0.92
N VAL A 87 18.54 -5.31 -2.22
CA VAL A 87 17.99 -6.56 -2.73
C VAL A 87 19.07 -7.34 -3.50
N PRO A 88 19.93 -8.12 -2.81
CA PRO A 88 21.00 -8.90 -3.44
C PRO A 88 20.52 -10.13 -4.21
N SER A 89 19.29 -10.58 -3.95
CA SER A 89 18.66 -11.70 -4.66
C SER A 89 17.22 -11.32 -4.89
N SER A 90 16.72 -11.50 -6.11
CA SER A 90 15.32 -11.30 -6.49
C SER A 90 14.49 -12.58 -6.40
N ARG A 91 15.11 -13.77 -6.22
CA ARG A 91 14.42 -15.08 -6.20
C ARG A 91 15.03 -16.08 -5.21
N PRO A 92 14.44 -16.27 -4.01
CA PRO A 92 13.44 -15.39 -3.40
C PRO A 92 14.06 -14.02 -3.08
N PRO A 93 13.22 -12.96 -3.02
CA PRO A 93 13.70 -11.65 -2.68
C PRO A 93 14.18 -11.60 -1.22
N ARG A 94 15.37 -11.05 -0.99
CA ARG A 94 15.90 -10.80 0.36
C ARG A 94 16.12 -9.30 0.52
N TYR A 95 15.51 -8.70 1.54
CA TYR A 95 15.58 -7.27 1.76
C TYR A 95 16.43 -6.94 3.00
N PHE A 96 17.33 -5.97 2.84
CA PHE A 96 17.99 -5.30 3.95
C PHE A 96 17.67 -3.82 3.88
N PHE A 97 17.26 -3.24 5.00
CA PHE A 97 16.88 -1.84 5.05
C PHE A 97 17.96 -1.03 5.75
N ALA A 98 18.35 0.09 5.15
CA ALA A 98 19.33 1.03 5.71
C ALA A 98 18.85 2.47 5.49
N GLY A 99 19.33 3.40 6.31
CA GLY A 99 18.85 4.78 6.35
C GLY A 99 17.69 4.96 7.32
N ASP A 100 17.40 6.22 7.63
CA ASP A 100 16.49 6.63 8.68
C ASP A 100 15.58 7.81 8.32
N ALA A 101 15.64 8.34 7.09
CA ALA A 101 14.83 9.49 6.68
C ALA A 101 13.33 9.31 6.94
N ASP A 102 12.77 8.09 6.79
CA ASP A 102 11.38 7.76 7.08
C ASP A 102 11.00 7.98 8.56
N LEU A 103 11.96 7.78 9.47
CA LEU A 103 11.76 7.84 10.91
C LEU A 103 11.55 9.27 11.44
N PHE A 104 11.81 10.28 10.60
CA PHE A 104 11.72 11.70 10.94
C PHE A 104 10.43 12.35 10.44
N PHE A 105 9.47 11.57 9.97
CA PHE A 105 8.15 12.09 9.63
C PHE A 105 7.47 12.68 10.87
N ASP A 106 7.05 13.94 10.76
CA ASP A 106 6.40 14.70 11.83
C ASP A 106 4.96 15.04 11.45
N PRO A 107 3.94 14.36 12.02
CA PRO A 107 2.54 14.67 11.73
C PRO A 107 2.13 16.11 12.06
N GLN A 108 2.87 16.83 12.91
CA GLN A 108 2.57 18.22 13.26
C GLN A 108 2.88 19.20 12.12
N GLN A 109 3.66 18.78 11.12
CA GLN A 109 3.98 19.57 9.93
C GLN A 109 3.04 19.31 8.75
N LEU A 110 2.01 18.47 8.93
CA LEU A 110 0.96 18.30 7.93
C LEU A 110 0.17 19.62 7.77
N PRO A 111 -0.42 19.88 6.60
CA PRO A 111 -1.28 21.04 6.43
C PRO A 111 -2.39 21.06 7.49
N ASP A 112 -2.69 22.24 8.02
CA ASP A 112 -3.84 22.42 8.91
C ASP A 112 -5.11 21.85 8.25
N ASP A 113 -5.96 21.24 9.05
CA ASP A 113 -7.24 20.68 8.62
C ASP A 113 -7.14 19.61 7.49
N TRP A 114 -5.97 18.98 7.31
CA TRP A 114 -5.78 17.92 6.31
C TRP A 114 -6.81 16.80 6.43
N ASP A 115 -7.21 16.47 7.66
CA ASP A 115 -8.15 15.42 7.96
C ASP A 115 -9.58 15.83 7.61
N LEU A 116 -9.94 17.12 7.53
CA LEU A 116 -11.29 17.56 7.17
C LEU A 116 -11.72 17.06 5.78
N SER A 117 -10.80 17.07 4.80
CA SER A 117 -11.08 16.58 3.43
C SER A 117 -10.76 15.10 3.23
N ALA A 118 -9.90 14.52 4.07
CA ALA A 118 -9.60 13.11 3.99
C ALA A 118 -10.87 12.28 4.25
N GLU A 119 -11.08 11.26 3.42
CA GLU A 119 -12.13 10.25 3.57
C GLU A 119 -11.53 8.89 3.96
N ILE A 120 -10.31 8.61 3.47
CA ILE A 120 -9.56 7.39 3.72
C ILE A 120 -8.12 7.73 4.12
N CYS A 121 -7.64 7.08 5.18
CA CYS A 121 -6.23 7.07 5.58
C CYS A 121 -5.67 5.65 5.42
N HIS A 122 -4.60 5.47 4.64
CA HIS A 122 -3.96 4.17 4.42
C HIS A 122 -2.64 4.06 5.19
N PHE A 123 -2.39 2.89 5.78
CA PHE A 123 -1.16 2.57 6.52
C PHE A 123 -0.66 1.18 6.10
N SER A 124 0.65 1.01 5.93
CA SER A 124 1.19 -0.27 5.45
C SER A 124 2.65 -0.54 5.86
N CYS A 125 3.04 -1.81 5.75
CA CYS A 125 4.42 -2.26 5.53
C CYS A 125 5.39 -1.89 6.67
N ILE A 126 6.67 -1.71 6.34
CA ILE A 126 7.79 -1.57 7.28
C ILE A 126 7.69 -0.33 8.15
N SER A 127 6.94 0.70 7.72
CA SER A 127 6.69 1.89 8.53
C SER A 127 6.03 1.60 9.87
N LEU A 128 5.21 0.54 9.92
CA LEU A 128 4.56 0.10 11.16
C LEU A 128 5.46 -0.81 12.01
N ALA A 129 6.65 -1.17 11.52
CA ALA A 129 7.61 -2.01 12.23
C ALA A 129 8.87 -1.25 12.72
N ARG A 130 9.13 -0.05 12.19
CA ARG A 130 10.33 0.74 12.49
C ARG A 130 10.01 1.84 13.49
N GLN A 131 10.77 1.92 14.58
CA GLN A 131 10.57 2.94 15.62
C GLN A 131 11.47 4.16 15.40
N PRO A 132 11.03 5.39 15.74
CA PRO A 132 9.75 5.74 16.39
C PRO A 132 8.54 5.85 15.43
N LEU A 133 8.73 5.67 14.12
CA LEU A 133 7.67 5.89 13.11
C LEU A 133 6.42 5.05 13.37
N ALA A 134 6.57 3.78 13.76
CA ALA A 134 5.46 2.89 14.03
C ALA A 134 4.50 3.45 15.10
N ASP A 135 5.03 3.95 16.22
CA ASP A 135 4.21 4.55 17.29
C ASP A 135 3.54 5.84 16.80
N THR A 136 4.28 6.66 16.03
CA THR A 136 3.74 7.86 15.39
C THR A 136 2.55 7.52 14.48
N LEU A 137 2.69 6.53 13.60
CA LEU A 137 1.64 6.16 12.64
C LEU A 137 0.44 5.49 13.30
N VAL A 138 0.65 4.69 14.35
CA VAL A 138 -0.46 4.15 15.16
C VAL A 138 -1.26 5.29 15.80
N ASN A 139 -0.58 6.31 16.32
CA ASN A 139 -1.24 7.49 16.89
C ASN A 139 -2.04 8.26 15.83
N VAL A 140 -1.46 8.45 14.63
CA VAL A 140 -2.18 9.08 13.49
C VAL A 140 -3.41 8.26 13.10
N ALA A 141 -3.30 6.93 12.99
CA ALA A 141 -4.42 6.06 12.66
C ALA A 141 -5.56 6.14 13.68
N GLN A 142 -5.23 6.17 14.99
CA GLN A 142 -6.22 6.36 16.05
C GLN A 142 -6.90 7.73 15.97
N GLN A 143 -6.15 8.80 15.72
CA GLN A 143 -6.69 10.15 15.59
C GLN A 143 -7.63 10.25 14.38
N ALA A 144 -7.19 9.75 13.21
CA ALA A 144 -7.99 9.69 12.01
C ALA A 144 -9.29 8.87 12.24
N LYS A 145 -9.21 7.72 12.90
CA LYS A 145 -10.41 6.93 13.24
C LYS A 145 -11.38 7.70 14.13
N ARG A 146 -10.89 8.40 15.17
CA ARG A 146 -11.71 9.24 16.06
C ARG A 146 -12.35 10.42 15.32
N ALA A 147 -11.67 10.96 14.31
CA ALA A 147 -12.19 11.99 13.42
C ALA A 147 -13.19 11.46 12.35
N GLY A 148 -13.57 10.17 12.42
CA GLY A 148 -14.54 9.56 11.51
C GLY A 148 -13.98 9.18 10.14
N LYS A 149 -12.65 9.12 10.00
CA LYS A 149 -11.99 8.73 8.75
C LYS A 149 -11.92 7.22 8.63
N ARG A 150 -12.06 6.70 7.41
CA ARG A 150 -11.93 5.27 7.17
C ARG A 150 -10.47 4.87 7.17
N ILE A 151 -10.15 3.80 7.85
CA ILE A 151 -8.79 3.29 7.98
C ILE A 151 -8.61 2.12 7.04
N SER A 152 -7.64 2.23 6.14
CA SER A 152 -7.18 1.15 5.30
C SER A 152 -5.82 0.65 5.80
N PHE A 153 -5.67 -0.65 5.92
CA PHE A 153 -4.47 -1.30 6.42
C PHE A 153 -4.02 -2.42 5.48
N ASP A 154 -2.76 -2.39 5.09
CA ASP A 154 -2.10 -3.51 4.40
C ASP A 154 -0.85 -3.92 5.19
N PRO A 155 -0.87 -5.05 5.93
CA PRO A 155 0.28 -5.50 6.70
C PRO A 155 1.54 -5.65 5.87
N ASN A 156 1.42 -6.08 4.60
CA ASN A 156 2.52 -6.23 3.63
C ASN A 156 3.82 -6.74 4.29
N TRP A 157 3.78 -7.98 4.78
CA TRP A 157 4.73 -8.53 5.74
C TRP A 157 6.17 -8.49 5.22
N ARG A 158 7.09 -8.01 6.07
CA ARG A 158 8.53 -8.00 5.78
C ARG A 158 9.33 -8.51 6.98
N ASN A 159 10.59 -8.85 6.74
CA ASN A 159 11.52 -9.36 7.74
C ASN A 159 11.78 -8.43 8.95
N LEU A 160 11.41 -7.14 8.86
CA LEU A 160 11.46 -6.22 10.00
C LEU A 160 10.33 -6.40 11.02
N MET A 161 9.25 -7.11 10.66
CA MET A 161 8.08 -7.30 11.53
C MET A 161 8.36 -8.34 12.61
N GLY A 162 9.03 -7.87 13.67
CA GLY A 162 9.37 -8.66 14.83
C GLY A 162 8.24 -8.78 15.87
N ARG A 163 8.63 -9.20 17.07
CA ARG A 163 7.71 -9.44 18.19
C ARG A 163 6.85 -8.21 18.55
N GLN A 164 7.46 -7.02 18.62
CA GLN A 164 6.75 -5.76 18.90
C GLN A 164 5.59 -5.53 17.93
N TYR A 165 5.86 -5.67 16.63
CA TYR A 165 4.85 -5.53 15.60
C TYR A 165 3.71 -6.54 15.76
N ARG A 166 4.05 -7.83 15.92
CA ARG A 166 3.05 -8.91 16.02
C ARG A 166 2.15 -8.78 17.25
N GLU A 167 2.73 -8.46 18.39
CA GLU A 167 2.02 -8.46 19.67
C GLU A 167 1.27 -7.15 19.93
N HIS A 168 1.70 -6.03 19.31
CA HIS A 168 1.16 -4.70 19.63
C HIS A 168 0.66 -3.96 18.38
N THR A 169 1.53 -3.69 17.41
CA THR A 169 1.16 -2.83 16.26
C THR A 169 0.09 -3.48 15.39
N TYR A 170 0.30 -4.72 14.97
CA TYR A 170 -0.61 -5.47 14.11
C TYR A 170 -2.03 -5.57 14.69
N PRO A 171 -2.26 -6.08 15.91
CA PRO A 171 -3.62 -6.17 16.45
C PRO A 171 -4.26 -4.79 16.66
N THR A 172 -3.48 -3.78 17.05
CA THR A 172 -3.98 -2.41 17.23
C THR A 172 -4.49 -1.82 15.92
N VAL A 173 -3.70 -1.86 14.86
CA VAL A 173 -4.09 -1.30 13.55
C VAL A 173 -5.20 -2.15 12.91
N THR A 174 -5.17 -3.48 13.08
CA THR A 174 -6.25 -4.39 12.66
C THR A 174 -7.59 -4.01 13.28
N ALA A 175 -7.62 -3.69 14.58
CA ALA A 175 -8.84 -3.27 15.28
C ALA A 175 -9.40 -1.91 14.81
N LEU A 176 -8.55 -1.04 14.25
CA LEU A 176 -8.95 0.27 13.73
C LEU A 176 -9.47 0.20 12.27
N ALA A 177 -8.96 -0.76 11.50
CA ALA A 177 -9.18 -0.85 10.06
C ALA A 177 -10.65 -1.06 9.68
N ASP A 178 -11.14 -0.28 8.72
CA ASP A 178 -12.39 -0.56 7.99
C ASP A 178 -12.12 -1.49 6.80
N MET A 179 -10.89 -1.43 6.27
CA MET A 179 -10.44 -2.24 5.15
C MET A 179 -9.06 -2.82 5.45
N ILE A 180 -8.94 -4.14 5.41
CA ILE A 180 -7.68 -4.87 5.56
C ILE A 180 -7.39 -5.56 4.23
N LYS A 181 -6.19 -5.37 3.68
CA LYS A 181 -5.73 -6.14 2.53
C LYS A 181 -4.54 -6.99 2.92
N LEU A 182 -4.56 -8.25 2.52
CA LEU A 182 -3.55 -9.25 2.83
C LEU A 182 -3.29 -10.09 1.58
N SER A 183 -2.10 -10.65 1.46
CA SER A 183 -1.79 -11.73 0.53
C SER A 183 -1.80 -13.09 1.23
N ASP A 184 -1.84 -14.16 0.46
CA ASP A 184 -1.61 -15.52 0.96
C ASP A 184 -0.22 -15.68 1.61
N GLU A 185 0.78 -14.93 1.14
CA GLU A 185 2.11 -14.84 1.75
C GLU A 185 2.05 -14.16 3.12
N ASP A 186 1.31 -13.05 3.24
CA ASP A 186 1.10 -12.36 4.52
C ASP A 186 0.45 -13.29 5.54
N LEU A 187 -0.60 -14.02 5.14
CA LEU A 187 -1.27 -14.97 6.03
C LEU A 187 -0.32 -16.06 6.52
N ARG A 188 0.53 -16.62 5.63
CA ARG A 188 1.53 -17.63 6.01
C ARG A 188 2.55 -17.11 7.01
N HIS A 189 2.91 -15.83 6.95
CA HIS A 189 3.82 -15.22 7.90
C HIS A 189 3.14 -14.80 9.21
N ILE A 190 1.96 -14.20 9.16
CA ILE A 190 1.23 -13.69 10.33
C ILE A 190 0.61 -14.83 11.13
N TYR A 191 0.13 -15.88 10.46
CA TYR A 191 -0.56 -17.02 11.08
C TYR A 191 0.06 -18.36 10.64
N PRO A 192 1.32 -18.62 11.00
CA PRO A 192 2.04 -19.80 10.54
C PRO A 192 1.33 -21.10 10.98
N GLY A 193 1.07 -21.98 10.01
CA GLY A 193 0.42 -23.27 10.25
C GLY A 193 -1.12 -23.24 10.26
N LEU A 194 -1.74 -22.06 10.15
CA LEU A 194 -3.19 -21.96 9.98
C LEU A 194 -3.59 -22.08 8.50
N THR A 195 -4.76 -22.64 8.24
CA THR A 195 -5.40 -22.54 6.93
C THR A 195 -5.88 -21.11 6.68
N GLU A 196 -6.13 -20.75 5.42
CA GLU A 196 -6.69 -19.45 5.05
C GLU A 196 -7.95 -19.11 5.86
N THR A 197 -8.91 -20.04 5.94
CA THR A 197 -10.14 -19.87 6.73
C THR A 197 -9.87 -19.64 8.21
N GLN A 198 -8.92 -20.38 8.80
CA GLN A 198 -8.54 -20.20 10.21
C GLN A 198 -7.90 -18.82 10.43
N ALA A 199 -7.00 -18.40 9.56
CA ALA A 199 -6.36 -17.09 9.64
C ALA A 199 -7.37 -15.94 9.49
N ILE A 200 -8.34 -16.05 8.57
CA ILE A 200 -9.44 -15.09 8.44
C ILE A 200 -10.28 -15.03 9.72
N ASN A 201 -10.54 -16.18 10.37
CA ASN A 201 -11.27 -16.21 11.65
C ASN A 201 -10.50 -15.49 12.79
N GLU A 202 -9.17 -15.63 12.86
CA GLU A 202 -8.35 -14.89 13.82
C GLU A 202 -8.43 -13.37 13.59
N ILE A 203 -8.39 -12.92 12.33
CA ILE A 203 -8.56 -11.50 12.00
C ILE A 203 -9.96 -11.01 12.40
N ARG A 204 -11.00 -11.81 12.13
CA ARG A 204 -12.39 -11.52 12.51
C ARG A 204 -12.59 -11.45 14.02
N ALA A 205 -11.83 -12.23 14.80
CA ALA A 205 -11.85 -12.17 16.25
C ALA A 205 -11.32 -10.82 16.79
N ILE A 206 -10.37 -10.20 16.07
CA ILE A 206 -9.87 -8.85 16.39
C ILE A 206 -10.83 -7.77 15.88
N ASN A 207 -11.33 -7.93 14.64
CA ASN A 207 -12.21 -6.95 14.00
C ASN A 207 -13.32 -7.64 13.18
N PRO A 208 -14.54 -7.77 13.75
CA PRO A 208 -15.64 -8.46 13.08
C PRO A 208 -16.20 -7.71 11.87
N HIS A 209 -15.98 -6.40 11.77
CA HIS A 209 -16.64 -5.54 10.78
C HIS A 209 -15.77 -5.17 9.57
N ALA A 210 -14.45 -5.34 9.65
CA ALA A 210 -13.55 -4.96 8.55
C ALA A 210 -13.87 -5.71 7.24
N HIS A 211 -13.78 -5.03 6.11
CA HIS A 211 -13.65 -5.72 4.84
C HIS A 211 -12.24 -6.32 4.74
N ILE A 212 -12.12 -7.57 4.33
CA ILE A 212 -10.83 -8.25 4.16
C ILE A 212 -10.66 -8.64 2.69
N LEU A 213 -9.74 -7.97 2.01
CA LEU A 213 -9.33 -8.30 0.63
C LEU A 213 -8.11 -9.21 0.68
N LEU A 214 -8.27 -10.43 0.23
CA LEU A 214 -7.21 -11.43 0.15
C LEU A 214 -6.75 -11.59 -1.30
N THR A 215 -5.48 -11.34 -1.57
CA THR A 215 -4.87 -11.58 -2.89
C THR A 215 -4.13 -12.91 -2.94
N ARG A 216 -4.28 -13.66 -4.02
CA ARG A 216 -3.72 -15.01 -4.24
C ARG A 216 -2.89 -15.09 -5.53
N GLY A 217 -2.12 -14.05 -5.84
CA GLY A 217 -1.31 -13.97 -7.06
C GLY A 217 -2.12 -14.21 -8.33
N GLU A 218 -1.67 -15.16 -9.18
CA GLU A 218 -2.33 -15.52 -10.43
C GLU A 218 -3.74 -16.12 -10.26
N CYS A 219 -4.06 -16.63 -9.06
CA CYS A 219 -5.41 -17.12 -8.74
C CYS A 219 -6.43 -15.98 -8.51
N GLY A 220 -5.98 -14.72 -8.50
CA GLY A 220 -6.84 -13.55 -8.34
C GLY A 220 -6.98 -13.11 -6.89
N MET A 221 -8.18 -12.72 -6.48
CA MET A 221 -8.46 -12.18 -5.16
C MET A 221 -9.87 -12.49 -4.68
N ALA A 222 -10.05 -12.44 -3.37
CA ALA A 222 -11.33 -12.61 -2.71
C ALA A 222 -11.60 -11.48 -1.72
N LEU A 223 -12.87 -11.11 -1.58
CA LEU A 223 -13.34 -10.17 -0.57
C LEU A 223 -14.20 -10.92 0.44
N HIS A 224 -13.83 -10.83 1.71
CA HIS A 224 -14.67 -11.22 2.83
C HIS A 224 -15.28 -9.97 3.47
N THR A 225 -16.61 -9.90 3.53
CA THR A 225 -17.33 -8.93 4.38
C THR A 225 -17.83 -9.64 5.64
N SER A 226 -18.61 -8.94 6.48
CA SER A 226 -19.24 -9.56 7.65
C SER A 226 -20.31 -10.60 7.29
N ASP A 227 -20.88 -10.53 6.09
CA ASP A 227 -22.07 -11.26 5.66
C ASP A 227 -21.97 -11.92 4.28
N SER A 228 -20.94 -11.59 3.50
CA SER A 228 -20.79 -11.97 2.09
C SER A 228 -19.36 -12.34 1.73
N TYR A 229 -19.23 -13.08 0.64
CA TYR A 229 -17.96 -13.51 0.06
C TYR A 229 -18.01 -13.31 -1.45
N TYR A 230 -16.95 -12.71 -2.01
CA TYR A 230 -16.82 -12.44 -3.44
C TYR A 230 -15.47 -12.92 -3.93
N GLU A 231 -15.41 -13.39 -5.18
CA GLU A 231 -14.16 -13.79 -5.83
C GLU A 231 -14.02 -13.11 -7.18
N GLN A 232 -12.76 -12.89 -7.55
CA GLN A 232 -12.38 -12.36 -8.85
C GLN A 232 -11.07 -13.01 -9.27
N ALA A 233 -11.12 -13.79 -10.36
CA ALA A 233 -9.91 -14.31 -10.99
C ALA A 233 -9.02 -13.16 -11.49
N ALA A 234 -7.70 -13.39 -11.51
CA ALA A 234 -6.77 -12.44 -12.11
C ALA A 234 -7.07 -12.30 -13.62
N PHE A 235 -6.86 -11.11 -14.17
CA PHE A 235 -6.91 -10.95 -15.62
C PHE A 235 -5.65 -11.55 -16.25
N VAL A 236 -5.83 -12.31 -17.33
CA VAL A 236 -4.74 -12.86 -18.11
C VAL A 236 -4.06 -11.72 -18.87
N VAL A 237 -2.77 -11.52 -18.60
CA VAL A 237 -1.93 -10.48 -19.20
C VAL A 237 -0.53 -11.03 -19.42
N ASP A 238 0.25 -10.40 -20.31
CA ASP A 238 1.67 -10.67 -20.43
C ASP A 238 2.40 -10.10 -19.20
N VAL A 239 2.87 -10.98 -18.31
CA VAL A 239 3.51 -10.59 -17.05
C VAL A 239 4.99 -10.27 -17.29
N ALA A 240 5.39 -9.04 -17.02
CA ALA A 240 6.78 -8.59 -17.02
C ALA A 240 7.41 -8.70 -15.62
N ASP A 241 6.68 -8.30 -14.59
CA ASP A 241 7.12 -8.26 -13.19
C ASP A 241 5.89 -8.32 -12.28
N THR A 242 6.00 -8.81 -11.05
CA THR A 242 4.90 -8.84 -10.07
C THR A 242 5.08 -7.82 -8.95
N VAL A 243 6.22 -7.12 -8.93
CA VAL A 243 6.49 -6.05 -7.96
C VAL A 243 5.41 -4.96 -8.06
N GLY A 244 4.85 -4.57 -6.90
CA GLY A 244 3.82 -3.54 -6.81
C GLY A 244 2.39 -3.99 -7.18
N ALA A 245 2.17 -5.24 -7.63
CA ALA A 245 0.84 -5.72 -7.97
C ALA A 245 -0.14 -5.68 -6.78
N GLY A 246 0.35 -6.01 -5.58
CA GLY A 246 -0.41 -5.89 -4.34
C GLY A 246 -0.73 -4.44 -3.98
N ASP A 247 0.19 -3.51 -4.20
CA ASP A 247 0.00 -2.08 -3.94
C ASP A 247 -1.05 -1.53 -4.93
N ALA A 248 -0.96 -1.92 -6.19
CA ALA A 248 -1.92 -1.58 -7.24
C ALA A 248 -3.33 -2.15 -6.97
N SER A 249 -3.44 -3.38 -6.42
CA SER A 249 -4.75 -3.92 -6.00
C SER A 249 -5.37 -3.09 -4.87
N MET A 250 -4.57 -2.69 -3.88
CA MET A 250 -5.03 -1.90 -2.75
C MET A 250 -5.52 -0.52 -3.24
N ALA A 251 -4.72 0.14 -4.09
CA ALA A 251 -5.08 1.40 -4.72
C ALA A 251 -6.34 1.26 -5.58
N GLY A 252 -6.46 0.21 -6.39
CA GLY A 252 -7.63 -0.04 -7.22
C GLY A 252 -8.91 -0.21 -6.40
N TRP A 253 -8.85 -0.97 -5.31
CA TRP A 253 -9.98 -1.14 -4.39
C TRP A 253 -10.43 0.19 -3.78
N LEU A 254 -9.49 0.96 -3.23
CA LEU A 254 -9.77 2.25 -2.61
C LEU A 254 -10.26 3.29 -3.64
N ALA A 255 -9.69 3.30 -4.84
CA ALA A 255 -10.10 4.18 -5.92
C ALA A 255 -11.54 3.88 -6.37
N ALA A 256 -11.87 2.60 -6.57
CA ALA A 256 -13.21 2.19 -6.98
C ALA A 256 -14.28 2.71 -6.00
N ASP A 257 -14.00 2.60 -4.70
CA ASP A 257 -14.87 3.13 -3.66
C ASP A 257 -14.98 4.66 -3.70
N LEU A 258 -13.85 5.39 -3.74
CA LEU A 258 -13.83 6.86 -3.75
C LEU A 258 -14.42 7.45 -5.04
N LEU A 259 -14.39 6.73 -6.15
CA LEU A 259 -15.00 7.08 -7.42
C LEU A 259 -16.49 6.70 -7.49
N GLY A 260 -17.05 6.13 -6.42
CA GLY A 260 -18.49 5.91 -6.28
C GLY A 260 -19.00 4.62 -6.94
N ILE A 261 -18.13 3.66 -7.29
CA ILE A 261 -18.58 2.32 -7.67
C ILE A 261 -19.19 1.69 -6.42
N SER A 262 -20.50 1.47 -6.37
CA SER A 262 -21.18 0.95 -5.17
C SER A 262 -21.19 -0.57 -5.09
N ASP A 263 -21.19 -1.26 -6.23
CA ASP A 263 -21.22 -2.71 -6.30
C ASP A 263 -19.86 -3.30 -5.90
N LEU A 264 -19.85 -4.19 -4.90
CA LEU A 264 -18.63 -4.76 -4.35
C LEU A 264 -17.92 -5.69 -5.33
N GLN A 265 -18.65 -6.40 -6.19
CA GLN A 265 -18.05 -7.25 -7.22
C GLN A 265 -17.38 -6.38 -8.30
N GLU A 266 -17.98 -5.27 -8.69
CA GLU A 266 -17.37 -4.31 -9.62
C GLU A 266 -16.12 -3.65 -9.02
N ARG A 267 -16.12 -3.30 -7.73
CA ARG A 267 -14.91 -2.84 -7.03
C ARG A 267 -13.81 -3.89 -7.05
N LEU A 268 -14.16 -5.14 -6.75
CA LEU A 268 -13.21 -6.26 -6.74
C LEU A 268 -12.62 -6.49 -8.14
N ARG A 269 -13.46 -6.42 -9.18
CA ARG A 269 -13.04 -6.49 -10.58
C ARG A 269 -12.11 -5.35 -10.97
N PHE A 270 -12.39 -4.12 -10.53
CA PHE A 270 -11.53 -2.96 -10.78
C PHE A 270 -10.16 -3.10 -10.09
N SER A 271 -10.16 -3.55 -8.83
CA SER A 271 -8.95 -3.88 -8.07
C SER A 271 -8.08 -4.93 -8.78
N ALA A 272 -8.69 -6.02 -9.26
CA ALA A 272 -7.98 -7.06 -10.00
C ALA A 272 -7.40 -6.56 -11.32
N ALA A 273 -8.11 -5.68 -12.04
CA ALA A 273 -7.59 -5.07 -13.24
C ALA A 273 -6.39 -4.15 -12.95
N CYS A 274 -6.41 -3.38 -11.87
CA CYS A 274 -5.27 -2.56 -11.45
C CYS A 274 -4.03 -3.42 -11.16
N ALA A 275 -4.21 -4.52 -10.42
CA ALA A 275 -3.15 -5.48 -10.13
C ALA A 275 -2.56 -6.07 -11.42
N SER A 276 -3.41 -6.56 -12.33
CA SER A 276 -2.98 -7.13 -13.61
C SER A 276 -2.31 -6.09 -14.52
N VAL A 277 -2.76 -4.84 -14.56
CA VAL A 277 -2.08 -3.78 -15.33
C VAL A 277 -0.69 -3.51 -14.77
N SER A 278 -0.53 -3.45 -13.45
CA SER A 278 0.79 -3.28 -12.81
C SER A 278 1.75 -4.37 -13.27
N CYS A 279 1.28 -5.63 -13.36
CA CYS A 279 2.13 -6.76 -13.73
C CYS A 279 2.69 -6.71 -15.17
N ARG A 280 2.16 -5.85 -16.05
CA ARG A 280 2.59 -5.74 -17.45
C ARG A 280 3.89 -4.96 -17.64
N TYR A 281 4.39 -4.34 -16.58
CA TYR A 281 5.54 -3.45 -16.60
C TYR A 281 6.54 -3.86 -15.51
N SER A 282 7.81 -3.52 -15.68
CA SER A 282 8.84 -3.81 -14.69
C SER A 282 8.79 -2.81 -13.52
N GLY A 283 9.02 -3.31 -12.30
CA GLY A 283 8.92 -2.52 -11.07
C GLY A 283 7.49 -2.20 -10.67
N ALA A 284 7.33 -1.38 -9.63
CA ALA A 284 6.04 -0.99 -9.10
C ALA A 284 5.32 0.05 -10.00
N HIS A 285 4.83 -0.39 -11.15
CA HIS A 285 4.07 0.45 -12.08
C HIS A 285 2.72 0.86 -11.47
N ALA A 286 2.54 2.17 -11.27
CA ALA A 286 1.27 2.72 -10.83
C ALA A 286 0.29 2.76 -12.03
N PRO A 287 -0.79 1.95 -12.08
CA PRO A 287 -1.69 1.93 -13.23
C PRO A 287 -2.43 3.27 -13.42
N ALA A 288 -2.57 3.74 -14.66
CA ALA A 288 -3.47 4.85 -14.99
C ALA A 288 -4.89 4.36 -15.33
N MET A 289 -5.87 5.23 -15.10
CA MET A 289 -7.29 4.93 -15.38
C MET A 289 -7.52 4.37 -16.78
N ALA A 290 -6.95 4.99 -17.82
CA ALA A 290 -7.13 4.53 -19.20
C ALA A 290 -6.58 3.11 -19.47
N GLU A 291 -5.50 2.71 -18.78
CA GLU A 291 -4.93 1.35 -18.90
C GLU A 291 -5.89 0.32 -18.29
N VAL A 292 -6.47 0.66 -17.12
CA VAL A 292 -7.44 -0.17 -16.40
C VAL A 292 -8.73 -0.29 -17.20
N GLU A 293 -9.29 0.82 -17.69
CA GLU A 293 -10.49 0.82 -18.54
C GLU A 293 -10.30 0.01 -19.82
N THR A 294 -9.13 0.11 -20.45
CA THR A 294 -8.79 -0.69 -21.64
C THR A 294 -8.85 -2.18 -21.33
N LEU A 295 -8.25 -2.62 -20.21
CA LEU A 295 -8.28 -4.03 -19.80
C LEU A 295 -9.71 -4.49 -19.47
N LEU A 296 -10.46 -3.68 -18.72
CA LEU A 296 -11.85 -3.97 -18.35
C LEU A 296 -12.78 -4.02 -19.58
N GLY A 297 -12.51 -3.20 -20.60
CA GLY A 297 -13.28 -3.15 -21.86
C GLY A 297 -12.98 -4.31 -22.80
N ALA A 298 -11.73 -4.75 -22.89
CA ALA A 298 -11.33 -5.91 -23.70
C ALA A 298 -12.06 -7.19 -23.27
N VAL A 299 -12.21 -7.38 -21.96
CA VAL A 299 -12.84 -8.58 -21.37
C VAL A 299 -14.36 -8.59 -21.53
N ARG A 300 -15.01 -7.44 -21.76
CA ARG A 300 -16.46 -7.39 -22.06
C ARG A 300 -16.77 -7.82 -23.50
N ARG A 301 -15.76 -7.95 -24.37
CA ARG A 301 -15.93 -8.28 -25.81
C ARG A 301 -15.58 -9.73 -26.15
N THR A 302 -15.09 -10.50 -25.18
CA THR A 302 -14.82 -11.94 -25.25
C THR A 302 -15.92 -12.71 -24.58
#